data_AF-A0A8T7FRD1-F1
#
_entry.id   AF-A0A8T7FRD1-F1
#
_cell.length_a   1.000
_cell.length_b   1.000
_cell.length_c   1.000
_cell.angle_alpha   90.00
_cell.angle_beta   90.00
_cell.angle_gamma   90.00
#
_symmetry.space_group_name_H-M   'P 1'
#
loop_
_entity.id
_entity.type
_entity.pdbx_description
1 polymer ?
#
loop_
_entity_poly.entity_id
_entity_poly.type
_entity_poly.pdbx_seq_one_letter_code
_entity_poly.pdbx_strand_id
1 'polypeptide(L)'
;MANLYVTSAETFSGKSALCIGLGARFRADGLKVGYMKPVNVNCRLREGLPYDDDVAFARQDYDMPEPPTLIGPVALTSARLEQQLRGPEMDYEPQFLQAFTQLAANRDLLVLEGGRSWREGYVAGLSPKRIVELTQARVLIVLKYDETLLTDRALAAQDYFGPALVGVVINEAPRAFTGPCPRRGGALLAEASIAGDGRFAGGSDALRPHRDRAG
;
A
#
# COMPACT_ATOMS: atom_id res chain seq x y z
N MET A 1 17.76 -0.91 -0.30
CA MET A 1 16.41 -0.66 -0.83
C MET A 1 15.40 -0.93 0.28
N ALA A 2 14.44 -0.02 0.47
CA ALA A 2 13.32 -0.19 1.39
C ALA A 2 12.02 -0.49 0.61
N ASN A 3 11.06 -1.14 1.26
CA ASN A 3 9.74 -1.41 0.67
C ASN A 3 8.66 -0.94 1.64
N LEU A 4 7.68 -0.19 1.13
CA LEU A 4 6.55 0.30 1.90
C LEU A 4 5.26 -0.23 1.31
N TYR A 5 4.56 -1.11 2.03
CA TYR A 5 3.26 -1.64 1.67
C TYR A 5 2.16 -0.76 2.26
N VAL A 6 1.40 -0.10 1.39
CA VAL A 6 0.28 0.77 1.75
C VAL A 6 -1.03 0.04 1.49
N THR A 7 -1.81 -0.23 2.53
CA THR A 7 -3.08 -0.97 2.42
C THR A 7 -4.19 -0.30 3.23
N SER A 8 -5.42 -0.85 3.22
CA SER A 8 -6.58 -0.25 3.89
C SER A 8 -7.57 -1.26 4.39
N ALA A 9 -8.50 -0.83 5.25
CA ALA A 9 -9.63 -1.67 5.66
C ALA A 9 -10.74 -1.73 4.60
N GLU A 10 -10.82 -0.72 3.73
CA GLU A 10 -11.97 -0.49 2.84
C GLU A 10 -11.61 0.25 1.53
N THR A 11 -12.52 0.16 0.55
CA THR A 11 -12.46 0.91 -0.71
C THR A 11 -12.53 2.41 -0.48
N PHE A 12 -11.92 3.19 -1.38
CA PHE A 12 -11.99 4.66 -1.39
C PHE A 12 -11.46 5.34 -0.11
N SER A 13 -10.58 4.67 0.62
CA SER A 13 -9.90 5.19 1.81
C SER A 13 -8.84 6.26 1.53
N GLY A 14 -8.51 6.54 0.26
CA GLY A 14 -7.47 7.50 -0.14
C GLY A 14 -6.05 6.90 -0.27
N LYS A 15 -5.92 5.56 -0.26
CA LYS A 15 -4.63 4.86 -0.45
C LYS A 15 -3.83 5.35 -1.65
N SER A 16 -4.43 5.36 -2.84
CA SER A 16 -3.69 5.67 -4.07
C SER A 16 -3.19 7.10 -4.09
N ALA A 17 -3.98 8.03 -3.57
CA ALA A 17 -3.54 9.42 -3.35
C ALA A 17 -2.37 9.50 -2.34
N LEU A 18 -2.45 8.73 -1.24
CA LEU A 18 -1.35 8.65 -0.28
C LEU A 18 -0.08 8.04 -0.89
N CYS A 19 -0.19 6.95 -1.66
CA CYS A 19 0.93 6.34 -2.37
C CYS A 19 1.62 7.35 -3.27
N ILE A 20 0.85 8.09 -4.08
CA ILE A 20 1.35 9.11 -5.00
C ILE A 20 2.02 10.25 -4.23
N GLY A 21 1.38 10.78 -3.17
CA GLY A 21 1.94 11.84 -2.34
C GLY A 21 3.24 11.44 -1.64
N LEU A 22 3.31 10.22 -1.09
CA LEU A 22 4.53 9.67 -0.50
C LEU A 22 5.64 9.52 -1.55
N GLY A 23 5.31 8.99 -2.73
CA GLY A 23 6.26 8.86 -3.83
C GLY A 23 6.82 10.21 -4.28
N ALA A 24 5.96 11.20 -4.47
CA ALA A 24 6.37 12.57 -4.81
C ALA A 24 7.28 13.17 -3.74
N ARG A 25 6.94 13.01 -2.45
CA ARG A 25 7.75 13.50 -1.34
C ARG A 25 9.13 12.84 -1.32
N PHE A 26 9.21 11.53 -1.41
CA PHE A 26 10.48 10.80 -1.36
C PHE A 26 11.36 11.07 -2.60
N ARG A 27 10.75 11.28 -3.78
CA ARG A 27 11.48 11.76 -4.96
C ARG A 27 12.04 13.16 -4.76
N ALA A 28 11.28 14.07 -4.14
CA ALA A 28 11.77 15.41 -3.79
C ALA A 28 12.92 15.37 -2.77
N ASP A 29 12.95 14.35 -1.91
CA ASP A 29 14.06 14.07 -1.00
C ASP A 29 15.26 13.34 -1.70
N GLY A 30 15.20 13.16 -3.03
CA GLY A 30 16.30 12.64 -3.86
C GLY A 30 16.35 11.12 -4.02
N LEU A 31 15.33 10.39 -3.56
CA LEU A 31 15.29 8.92 -3.68
C LEU A 31 14.80 8.47 -5.06
N LYS A 32 15.36 7.36 -5.56
CA LYS A 32 14.81 6.62 -6.71
C LYS A 32 13.62 5.78 -6.25
N VAL A 33 12.43 6.33 -6.40
CA VAL A 33 11.18 5.69 -5.96
C VAL A 33 10.49 5.00 -7.13
N GLY A 34 10.02 3.77 -6.92
CA GLY A 34 9.11 3.07 -7.82
C GLY A 34 7.77 2.81 -7.17
N TYR A 35 6.83 2.35 -7.99
CA TYR A 35 5.51 1.92 -7.56
C TYR A 35 5.21 0.52 -8.10
N MET A 36 4.48 -0.29 -7.33
CA MET A 36 3.91 -1.54 -7.79
C MET A 36 2.57 -1.76 -7.11
N LYS A 37 1.63 -2.37 -7.82
CA LYS A 37 0.37 -2.86 -7.26
C LYS A 37 0.37 -4.39 -7.36
N PRO A 38 0.80 -5.12 -6.31
CA PRO A 38 1.15 -6.53 -6.42
C PRO A 38 0.02 -7.41 -6.94
N VAL A 39 -1.19 -7.19 -6.42
CA VAL A 39 -2.39 -7.96 -6.73
C VAL A 39 -3.53 -7.00 -7.02
N ASN A 40 -4.14 -7.16 -8.19
CA ASN A 40 -5.32 -6.43 -8.64
C ASN A 40 -6.43 -7.44 -8.90
N VAL A 41 -7.53 -7.33 -8.16
CA VAL A 41 -8.72 -8.15 -8.43
C VAL A 41 -9.77 -7.38 -9.20
N ASN A 42 -10.55 -8.10 -10.00
CA ASN A 42 -11.61 -7.55 -10.86
C ASN A 42 -11.08 -6.55 -11.90
N CYS A 43 -9.91 -6.83 -12.48
CA CYS A 43 -9.38 -6.05 -13.59
C CYS A 43 -10.32 -6.11 -14.79
N ARG A 44 -10.47 -4.97 -15.48
CA ARG A 44 -11.19 -4.90 -16.75
C ARG A 44 -10.30 -5.44 -17.86
N LEU A 45 -10.91 -5.78 -19.00
CA LEU A 45 -10.17 -6.04 -20.22
C LEU A 45 -10.16 -4.78 -21.08
N ARG A 46 -8.99 -4.42 -21.59
CA ARG A 46 -8.80 -3.40 -22.63
C ARG A 46 -7.92 -4.02 -23.70
N GLU A 47 -8.41 -4.05 -24.95
CA GLU A 47 -7.71 -4.68 -26.07
C GLU A 47 -7.29 -6.14 -25.79
N GLY A 48 -8.15 -6.88 -25.06
CA GLY A 48 -7.91 -8.29 -24.72
C GLY A 48 -6.92 -8.51 -23.56
N LEU A 49 -6.35 -7.46 -22.98
CA LEU A 49 -5.41 -7.55 -21.86
C LEU A 49 -6.02 -7.01 -20.55
N PRO A 50 -5.64 -7.56 -19.38
CA PRO A 50 -6.02 -6.99 -18.10
C PRO A 50 -5.54 -5.54 -17.97
N TYR A 51 -6.44 -4.66 -17.52
CA TYR A 51 -6.20 -3.24 -17.37
C TYR A 51 -6.73 -2.74 -16.01
N ASP A 52 -5.92 -1.94 -15.33
CA ASP A 52 -6.17 -1.33 -14.03
C ASP A 52 -5.81 0.16 -14.10
N ASP A 53 -6.77 1.03 -13.75
CA ASP A 53 -6.61 2.48 -13.83
C ASP A 53 -5.54 3.00 -12.86
N ASP A 54 -5.39 2.39 -11.67
CA ASP A 54 -4.40 2.82 -10.69
C ASP A 54 -2.98 2.48 -11.17
N VAL A 55 -2.80 1.32 -11.81
CA VAL A 55 -1.52 0.95 -12.45
C VAL A 55 -1.16 1.92 -13.57
N ALA A 56 -2.12 2.25 -14.45
CA ALA A 56 -1.88 3.16 -15.56
C ALA A 56 -1.54 4.58 -15.06
N PHE A 57 -2.28 5.07 -14.07
CA PHE A 57 -2.07 6.37 -13.46
C PHE A 57 -0.73 6.45 -12.73
N ALA A 58 -0.43 5.48 -11.86
CA ALA A 58 0.81 5.48 -11.09
C ALA A 58 2.04 5.35 -12.00
N ARG A 59 1.96 4.56 -13.08
CA ARG A 59 3.04 4.49 -14.08
C ARG A 59 3.38 5.88 -14.63
N GLN A 60 2.36 6.66 -14.98
CA GLN A 60 2.55 8.01 -15.51
C GLN A 60 3.11 8.96 -14.43
N ASP A 61 2.55 8.94 -13.23
CA ASP A 61 2.96 9.85 -12.14
C ASP A 61 4.40 9.58 -11.66
N TYR A 62 4.78 8.32 -11.56
CA TYR A 62 6.12 7.89 -11.16
C TYR A 62 7.14 7.93 -12.31
N ASP A 63 6.73 8.29 -13.53
CA ASP A 63 7.55 8.28 -14.75
C ASP A 63 8.24 6.92 -14.99
N MET A 64 7.47 5.84 -14.85
CA MET A 64 7.98 4.47 -14.95
C MET A 64 8.00 3.98 -16.41
N PRO A 65 9.19 3.70 -17.00
CA PRO A 65 9.28 3.19 -18.36
C PRO A 65 8.74 1.76 -18.50
N GLU A 66 8.68 1.01 -17.39
CA GLU A 66 8.29 -0.40 -17.38
C GLU A 66 6.85 -0.63 -17.85
N PRO A 67 6.56 -1.81 -18.43
CA PRO A 67 5.21 -2.11 -18.89
C PRO A 67 4.23 -2.26 -17.71
N PRO A 68 2.93 -1.97 -17.90
CA PRO A 68 1.91 -2.14 -16.86
C PRO A 68 1.86 -3.55 -16.26
N THR A 69 2.20 -4.58 -17.05
CA THR A 69 2.27 -5.97 -16.61
C THR A 69 3.40 -6.24 -15.63
N LEU A 70 4.41 -5.37 -15.54
CA LEU A 70 5.44 -5.46 -14.51
C LEU A 70 5.04 -4.70 -13.25
N ILE A 71 4.37 -3.55 -13.41
CA ILE A 71 3.89 -2.69 -12.32
C ILE A 71 2.72 -3.33 -11.57
N GLY A 72 1.84 -4.04 -12.29
CA GLY A 72 0.73 -4.82 -11.75
C GLY A 72 0.78 -6.26 -12.22
N PRO A 73 1.69 -7.10 -11.67
CA PRO A 73 1.98 -8.43 -12.21
C PRO A 73 0.82 -9.41 -12.08
N VAL A 74 0.07 -9.33 -10.97
CA VAL A 74 -1.05 -10.24 -10.71
C VAL A 74 -2.36 -9.51 -10.95
N ALA A 75 -2.77 -9.48 -12.21
CA ALA A 75 -4.02 -8.87 -12.66
C ALA A 75 -5.10 -9.95 -12.91
N LEU A 76 -6.00 -10.11 -11.93
CA LEU A 76 -7.12 -11.04 -12.00
C LEU A 76 -8.32 -10.36 -12.63
N THR A 77 -8.64 -10.75 -13.87
CA THR A 77 -9.94 -10.45 -14.49
C THR A 77 -11.04 -11.25 -13.80
N SER A 78 -12.31 -10.89 -14.01
CA SER A 78 -13.43 -11.64 -13.45
C SER A 78 -13.40 -13.13 -13.81
N ALA A 79 -13.03 -13.46 -15.06
CA ALA A 79 -12.89 -14.84 -15.51
C ALA A 79 -11.75 -15.58 -14.80
N ARG A 80 -10.58 -14.96 -14.63
CA ARG A 80 -9.44 -15.55 -13.89
C ARG A 80 -9.76 -15.73 -12.42
N LEU A 81 -10.44 -14.75 -11.82
CA LEU A 81 -10.87 -14.82 -10.43
C LEU A 81 -11.85 -15.99 -10.23
N GLU A 82 -12.84 -16.13 -11.11
CA GLU A 82 -13.81 -17.23 -11.05
C GLU A 82 -13.13 -18.60 -11.23
N GLN A 83 -12.22 -18.71 -12.20
CA GLN A 83 -11.46 -19.94 -12.41
C GLN A 83 -10.64 -20.31 -11.17
N GLN A 84 -9.91 -19.36 -10.59
CA GLN A 84 -9.10 -19.59 -9.38
C GLN A 84 -9.95 -19.97 -8.16
N LEU A 85 -11.19 -19.44 -8.05
CA LEU A 85 -12.14 -19.79 -6.99
C LEU A 85 -12.68 -21.22 -7.13
N ARG A 86 -12.83 -21.74 -8.35
CA ARG A 86 -13.27 -23.14 -8.59
C ARG A 86 -12.17 -24.15 -8.31
N GLY A 87 -10.92 -23.73 -8.49
CA GLY A 87 -9.72 -24.47 -8.14
C GLY A 87 -8.49 -23.69 -8.59
N PRO A 88 -7.44 -23.58 -7.75
CA PRO A 88 -6.25 -22.84 -8.13
C PRO A 88 -5.53 -23.55 -9.29
N GLU A 89 -5.52 -22.95 -10.48
CA GLU A 89 -4.77 -23.45 -11.65
C GLU A 89 -3.43 -22.73 -11.82
N MET A 90 -3.31 -21.51 -11.28
CA MET A 90 -2.12 -20.68 -11.41
C MET A 90 -1.53 -20.36 -10.04
N ASP A 91 -0.23 -20.58 -9.91
CA ASP A 91 0.58 -20.03 -8.84
C ASP A 91 1.14 -18.68 -9.28
N TYR A 92 0.64 -17.61 -8.65
CA TYR A 92 1.01 -16.23 -8.97
C TYR A 92 2.28 -15.77 -8.22
N GLU A 93 2.76 -16.52 -7.23
CA GLU A 93 3.91 -16.10 -6.42
C GLU A 93 5.20 -15.98 -7.24
N PRO A 94 5.58 -16.94 -8.10
CA PRO A 94 6.77 -16.81 -8.94
C PRO A 94 6.71 -15.60 -9.88
N GLN A 95 5.53 -15.35 -10.48
CA GLN A 95 5.32 -14.21 -11.37
C GLN A 95 5.48 -12.89 -10.61
N PHE A 96 4.89 -12.80 -9.41
CA PHE A 96 5.02 -11.63 -8.54
C PHE A 96 6.48 -11.40 -8.14
N LEU A 97 7.20 -12.42 -7.67
CA LEU A 97 8.60 -12.29 -7.24
C LEU A 97 9.54 -11.88 -8.37
N GLN A 98 9.33 -12.41 -9.57
CA GLN A 98 10.09 -12.00 -10.75
C GLN A 98 9.88 -10.51 -11.05
N ALA A 99 8.61 -10.07 -11.07
CA ALA A 99 8.29 -8.67 -11.33
C ALA A 99 8.81 -7.73 -10.24
N PHE A 100 8.65 -8.13 -8.98
CA PHE A 100 9.16 -7.39 -7.83
C PHE A 100 10.68 -7.23 -7.91
N THR A 101 11.41 -8.31 -8.20
CA THR A 101 12.88 -8.26 -8.30
C THR A 101 13.35 -7.32 -9.42
N GLN A 102 12.66 -7.34 -10.56
CA GLN A 102 12.99 -6.44 -11.67
C GLN A 102 12.70 -4.97 -11.34
N LEU A 103 11.55 -4.68 -10.71
CA LEU A 103 11.22 -3.31 -10.31
C LEU A 103 12.05 -2.82 -9.12
N ALA A 104 12.42 -3.71 -8.21
CA ALA A 104 13.31 -3.40 -7.10
C ALA A 104 14.72 -2.98 -7.57
N ALA A 105 15.17 -3.50 -8.71
CA ALA A 105 16.50 -3.22 -9.22
C ALA A 105 16.72 -1.71 -9.43
N ASN A 106 17.85 -1.20 -8.93
CA ASN A 106 18.27 0.19 -9.06
C ASN A 106 17.34 1.24 -8.43
N ARG A 107 16.49 0.84 -7.47
CA ARG A 107 15.62 1.74 -6.70
C ARG A 107 15.99 1.77 -5.22
N ASP A 108 15.75 2.91 -4.60
CA ASP A 108 15.97 3.11 -3.17
C ASP A 108 14.73 2.71 -2.36
N LEU A 109 13.54 2.96 -2.93
CA LEU A 109 12.24 2.68 -2.33
C LEU A 109 11.27 2.13 -3.37
N LEU A 110 10.55 1.05 -3.03
CA LEU A 110 9.38 0.60 -3.77
C LEU A 110 8.13 0.78 -2.91
N VAL A 111 7.19 1.59 -3.41
CA VAL A 111 5.86 1.74 -2.82
C VAL A 111 4.96 0.66 -3.38
N LEU A 112 4.47 -0.21 -2.51
CA LEU A 112 3.60 -1.33 -2.86
C LEU A 112 2.16 -0.97 -2.45
N GLU A 113 1.28 -0.75 -3.41
CA GLU A 113 -0.12 -0.49 -3.12
C GLU A 113 -0.92 -1.78 -3.00
N GLY A 114 -1.56 -1.98 -1.85
CA GLY A 114 -2.46 -3.08 -1.60
C GLY A 114 -3.84 -2.89 -2.24
N GLY A 115 -4.60 -3.97 -2.27
CA GLY A 115 -5.98 -3.97 -2.77
C GLY A 115 -6.94 -3.12 -1.93
N ARG A 116 -8.22 -3.28 -2.18
CA ARG A 116 -9.31 -2.52 -1.55
C ARG A 116 -9.36 -2.74 -0.04
N SER A 117 -8.95 -3.93 0.39
CA SER A 117 -8.88 -4.34 1.79
C SER A 117 -7.60 -5.14 2.02
N TRP A 118 -7.00 -5.06 3.20
CA TRP A 118 -5.92 -5.97 3.61
C TRP A 118 -6.37 -7.44 3.79
N ARG A 119 -7.62 -7.75 3.46
CA ARG A 119 -8.18 -9.11 3.38
C ARG A 119 -8.21 -9.64 1.94
N GLU A 120 -7.76 -8.85 0.95
CA GLU A 120 -7.75 -9.19 -0.46
C GLU A 120 -6.43 -9.83 -0.90
N GLY A 121 -6.47 -10.82 -1.79
CA GLY A 121 -5.27 -11.48 -2.35
C GLY A 121 -5.12 -12.96 -2.00
N TYR A 122 -5.91 -13.47 -1.05
CA TYR A 122 -5.89 -14.90 -0.68
C TYR A 122 -6.22 -15.84 -1.84
N VAL A 123 -7.16 -15.46 -2.72
CA VAL A 123 -7.51 -16.24 -3.91
C VAL A 123 -6.31 -16.40 -4.86
N ALA A 124 -5.44 -15.38 -4.93
CA ALA A 124 -4.22 -15.42 -5.73
C ALA A 124 -3.05 -16.16 -5.04
N GLY A 125 -3.24 -16.68 -3.83
CA GLY A 125 -2.13 -17.19 -2.99
C GLY A 125 -1.24 -16.08 -2.41
N LEU A 126 -1.55 -14.82 -2.66
CA LEU A 126 -0.74 -13.65 -2.32
C LEU A 126 -1.49 -12.76 -1.33
N SER A 127 -1.72 -13.26 -0.13
CA SER A 127 -2.29 -12.46 0.96
C SER A 127 -1.40 -11.25 1.28
N PRO A 128 -1.93 -10.17 1.86
CA PRO A 128 -1.12 -8.99 2.19
C PRO A 128 0.01 -9.30 3.16
N LYS A 129 -0.19 -10.24 4.09
CA LYS A 129 0.88 -10.75 4.94
C LYS A 129 1.95 -11.49 4.14
N ARG A 130 1.55 -12.32 3.17
CA ARG A 130 2.49 -13.02 2.27
C ARG A 130 3.31 -12.04 1.43
N ILE A 131 2.68 -11.00 0.88
CA ILE A 131 3.39 -9.93 0.15
C ILE A 131 4.43 -9.25 1.05
N VAL A 132 4.05 -8.91 2.29
CA VAL A 132 4.94 -8.29 3.28
C VAL A 132 6.12 -9.20 3.62
N GLU A 133 5.89 -10.50 3.82
CA GLU A 133 6.94 -11.49 4.08
C GLU A 133 7.92 -11.62 2.90
N LEU A 134 7.39 -11.78 1.69
CA LEU A 134 8.17 -11.95 0.46
C LEU A 134 9.04 -10.73 0.14
N THR A 135 8.53 -9.54 0.43
CA THR A 135 9.19 -8.27 0.09
C THR A 135 9.91 -7.63 1.28
N GLN A 136 9.77 -8.18 2.48
CA GLN A 136 10.26 -7.57 3.72
C GLN A 136 9.75 -6.13 3.90
N ALA A 137 8.54 -5.83 3.41
CA ALA A 137 8.00 -4.48 3.43
C ALA A 137 7.55 -4.05 4.83
N ARG A 138 7.69 -2.75 5.10
CA ARG A 138 7.04 -2.08 6.23
C ARG A 138 5.61 -1.73 5.82
N VAL A 139 4.67 -1.75 6.75
CA VAL A 139 3.24 -1.57 6.45
C VAL A 139 2.74 -0.24 6.98
N LEU A 140 2.13 0.55 6.09
CA LEU A 140 1.34 1.73 6.45
C LEU A 140 -0.12 1.45 6.10
N ILE A 141 -1.03 1.72 7.03
CA ILE A 141 -2.43 1.37 6.83
C ILE A 141 -3.32 2.60 6.81
N VAL A 142 -4.18 2.69 5.80
CA VAL A 142 -5.09 3.82 5.60
C VAL A 142 -6.48 3.40 6.04
N LEU A 143 -7.00 4.08 7.05
CA LEU A 143 -8.35 3.89 7.56
C LEU A 143 -9.17 5.12 7.22
N LYS A 144 -10.39 4.91 6.73
CA LYS A 144 -11.36 6.01 6.72
C LYS A 144 -11.81 6.26 8.15
N TYR A 145 -11.99 7.53 8.51
CA TYR A 145 -12.53 7.89 9.81
C TYR A 145 -13.90 7.24 10.00
N ASP A 146 -14.03 6.55 11.12
CA ASP A 146 -15.23 5.88 11.57
C ASP A 146 -15.29 6.06 13.09
N GLU A 147 -16.31 6.76 13.59
CA GLU A 147 -16.39 7.11 15.01
C GLU A 147 -16.44 5.86 15.91
N THR A 148 -16.98 4.76 15.40
CA THR A 148 -17.25 3.56 16.21
C THR A 148 -16.12 2.53 16.10
N LEU A 149 -15.62 2.27 14.89
CA LEU A 149 -14.73 1.14 14.60
C LEU A 149 -13.28 1.53 14.34
N LEU A 150 -12.93 2.81 14.34
CA LEU A 150 -11.57 3.25 14.03
C LEU A 150 -10.52 2.58 14.92
N THR A 151 -10.76 2.55 16.24
CA THR A 151 -9.84 1.93 17.20
C THR A 151 -9.71 0.44 16.95
N ASP A 152 -10.82 -0.28 16.77
CA ASP A 152 -10.80 -1.72 16.51
C ASP A 152 -10.11 -2.05 15.18
N ARG A 153 -10.31 -1.23 14.15
CA ARG A 153 -9.62 -1.39 12.86
C ARG A 153 -8.12 -1.20 12.99
N ALA A 154 -7.68 -0.21 13.77
CA ALA A 154 -6.26 0.03 14.03
C ALA A 154 -5.62 -1.12 14.84
N LEU A 155 -6.31 -1.61 15.88
CA LEU A 155 -5.84 -2.75 16.68
C LEU A 155 -5.82 -4.04 15.87
N ALA A 156 -6.86 -4.32 15.08
CA ALA A 156 -6.89 -5.47 14.18
C ALA A 156 -5.76 -5.44 13.14
N ALA A 157 -5.41 -4.25 12.65
CA ALA A 157 -4.25 -4.06 11.78
C ALA A 157 -2.93 -4.39 12.50
N GLN A 158 -2.79 -3.91 13.73
CA GLN A 158 -1.63 -4.19 14.57
C GLN A 158 -1.49 -5.70 14.85
N ASP A 159 -2.58 -6.38 15.17
CA ASP A 159 -2.57 -7.83 15.40
C ASP A 159 -2.23 -8.62 14.13
N TYR A 160 -2.74 -8.18 12.97
CA TYR A 160 -2.54 -8.87 11.70
C TYR A 160 -1.11 -8.71 11.14
N PHE A 161 -0.58 -7.47 11.12
CA PHE A 161 0.73 -7.14 10.55
C PHE A 161 1.87 -7.17 11.57
N GLY A 162 1.55 -7.12 12.86
CA GLY A 162 2.51 -7.21 13.95
C GLY A 162 3.65 -6.19 13.80
N PRO A 163 4.91 -6.62 13.97
CA PRO A 163 6.07 -5.73 13.89
C PRO A 163 6.27 -5.05 12.53
N ALA A 164 5.63 -5.52 11.45
CA ALA A 164 5.75 -4.89 10.14
C ALA A 164 4.96 -3.58 10.05
N LEU A 165 3.90 -3.41 10.85
CA LEU A 165 3.12 -2.18 10.90
C LEU A 165 3.96 -1.03 11.47
N VAL A 166 4.18 0.01 10.66
CA VAL A 166 4.88 1.23 11.07
C VAL A 166 3.93 2.34 11.48
N GLY A 167 2.67 2.31 11.02
CA GLY A 167 1.69 3.32 11.40
C GLY A 167 0.33 3.15 10.74
N VAL A 168 -0.60 3.98 11.18
CA VAL A 168 -1.97 4.13 10.67
C VAL A 168 -2.15 5.58 10.23
N VAL A 169 -2.72 5.78 9.05
CA VAL A 169 -3.20 7.06 8.53
C VAL A 169 -4.72 7.06 8.60
N ILE A 170 -5.28 8.09 9.22
CA ILE A 170 -6.72 8.28 9.33
C ILE A 170 -7.14 9.34 8.32
N ASN A 171 -7.85 8.92 7.29
CA ASN A 171 -8.35 9.81 6.24
C ASN A 171 -9.80 10.24 6.50
N GLU A 172 -10.20 11.38 5.95
CA GLU A 172 -11.55 11.96 6.12
C GLU A 172 -11.94 12.23 7.59
N ALA A 173 -10.96 12.44 8.47
CA ALA A 173 -11.24 12.80 9.86
C ALA A 173 -11.87 14.21 9.95
N PRO A 174 -12.88 14.41 10.83
CA PRO A 174 -13.41 15.74 11.13
C PRO A 174 -12.29 16.68 11.59
N ARG A 175 -12.40 17.98 11.28
CA ARG A 175 -11.40 18.98 11.72
C ARG A 175 -11.19 19.04 13.24
N ALA A 176 -12.20 18.62 14.00
CA ALA A 176 -12.18 18.57 15.46
C ALA A 176 -11.70 17.21 16.01
N PHE A 177 -11.26 16.28 15.15
CA PHE A 177 -10.76 14.99 15.60
C PHE A 177 -9.49 15.18 16.44
N THR A 178 -9.59 14.83 17.71
CA THR A 178 -8.48 14.77 18.68
C THR A 178 -8.39 13.37 19.29
N GLY A 179 -8.80 12.34 18.53
CA GLY A 179 -9.01 11.01 19.06
C GLY A 179 -7.72 10.40 19.62
N PRO A 180 -7.82 9.53 20.65
CA PRO A 180 -6.65 8.88 21.21
C PRO A 180 -5.99 8.02 20.13
N CYS A 181 -4.69 8.21 19.95
CA CYS A 181 -3.83 7.31 19.20
C CYS A 181 -3.69 6.00 20.03
N PRO A 182 -4.29 4.85 19.64
CA PRO A 182 -4.09 3.61 20.37
C PRO A 182 -2.59 3.25 20.38
N ARG A 183 -1.98 3.27 21.58
CA ARG A 183 -0.58 2.88 21.78
C ARG A 183 -0.51 1.55 22.51
N ARG A 184 -0.06 0.52 21.80
CA ARG A 184 0.65 -0.63 22.39
C ARG A 184 1.94 -0.83 21.59
N GLY A 185 3.10 -0.74 22.23
CA GLY A 185 4.37 -1.19 21.62
C GLY A 185 5.12 -0.23 20.68
N GLY A 186 4.94 1.10 20.77
CA GLY A 186 5.92 2.07 20.22
C GLY A 186 5.77 2.49 18.75
N ALA A 187 4.77 2.04 18.00
CA ALA A 187 4.49 2.58 16.67
C ALA A 187 3.80 3.97 16.78
N LEU A 188 4.40 4.99 16.15
CA LEU A 188 3.82 6.32 16.03
C LEU A 188 2.73 6.30 14.95
N LEU A 189 1.49 6.63 15.30
CA LEU A 189 0.45 6.91 14.31
C LEU A 189 0.73 8.29 13.70
N ALA A 190 1.03 8.33 12.41
CA ALA A 190 1.13 9.58 11.69
C ALA A 190 -0.27 10.03 11.30
N GLU A 191 -0.79 11.07 11.97
CA GLU A 191 -1.95 11.78 11.47
C GLU A 191 -1.57 12.50 10.18
N ALA A 192 -2.13 12.05 9.06
CA ALA A 192 -2.11 12.79 7.81
C ALA A 192 -3.57 12.97 7.38
N SER A 193 -4.13 14.14 7.69
CA SER A 193 -5.37 14.58 7.05
C SER A 193 -5.01 15.06 5.65
N ILE A 194 -5.37 14.28 4.63
CA ILE A 194 -5.34 14.75 3.24
C ILE A 194 -6.64 15.53 3.05
N ALA A 195 -6.57 16.85 3.19
CA ALA A 195 -7.69 17.70 2.78
C ALA A 195 -7.93 17.52 1.28
N GLY A 196 -9.20 17.64 0.85
CA GLY A 196 -9.64 17.36 -0.53
C GLY A 196 -8.97 18.18 -1.64
N ASP A 197 -8.02 19.04 -1.31
CA ASP A 197 -7.17 19.85 -2.19
C ASP A 197 -5.72 19.32 -2.29
N GLY A 198 -5.40 18.15 -1.73
CA GLY A 198 -4.12 17.46 -1.94
C GLY A 198 -2.93 18.00 -1.14
N ARG A 199 -3.17 18.85 -0.13
CA ARG A 199 -2.10 19.38 0.73
C ARG A 199 -1.90 18.51 1.98
N PHE A 200 -0.66 18.11 2.22
CA PHE A 200 -0.24 17.49 3.48
C PHE A 200 -0.31 18.52 4.62
N ALA A 201 -1.19 18.31 5.59
CA ALA A 201 -1.18 19.04 6.86
C ALA A 201 -0.68 18.10 7.96
N GLY A 202 0.63 18.09 8.21
CA GLY A 202 1.27 17.30 9.27
C GLY A 202 2.67 17.85 9.56
N GLY A 203 2.96 18.13 10.84
CA GLY A 203 4.24 18.71 11.28
C GLY A 203 5.45 17.84 10.90
N SER A 204 6.51 18.50 10.46
CA SER A 204 7.75 17.94 9.89
C SER A 204 8.61 17.05 10.79
N ASP A 205 8.13 16.70 11.99
CA ASP A 205 8.94 15.99 13.00
C ASP A 205 8.63 14.49 13.13
N ALA A 206 7.56 13.97 12.52
CA ALA A 206 7.16 12.57 12.66
C ALA A 206 7.97 11.55 11.83
N LEU A 207 8.85 12.01 10.93
CA LEU A 207 9.60 11.16 9.99
C LEU A 207 11.13 11.20 10.17
N ARG A 208 11.65 11.89 11.21
CA ARG A 208 13.09 11.85 11.47
C ARG A 208 13.46 10.51 12.12
N PRO A 209 14.44 9.76 11.59
CA PRO A 209 14.95 8.58 12.27
C PRO A 209 15.52 9.01 13.63
N HIS A 210 15.15 8.30 14.68
CA HIS A 210 15.71 8.45 16.02
C HIS A 210 17.23 8.26 15.91
N ARG A 211 18.00 9.33 16.02
CA ARG A 211 19.43 9.21 16.35
C ARG A 211 19.50 8.83 17.82
N ASP A 212 20.08 7.67 18.10
CA ASP A 212 20.43 7.23 19.44
C ASP A 212 21.12 8.36 20.20
N ARG A 213 20.51 8.78 21.31
CA ARG A 213 21.22 9.50 22.36
C ARG A 213 21.73 8.45 23.33
N ALA A 214 22.91 7.90 23.04
CA ALA A 214 23.78 7.40 24.07
C ALA A 214 24.40 8.60 24.78
N GLY A 215 24.15 8.69 26.08
CA GLY A 215 24.68 9.68 27.02
C GLY A 215 24.28 9.26 28.43
#